data_AF-H3GEM5-F1
#
_entry.id   AF-H3GEM5-F1
#
_cell.length_a   1.000
_cell.length_b   1.000
_cell.length_c   1.000
_cell.angle_alpha   90.00
_cell.angle_beta   90.00
_cell.angle_gamma   90.00
#
_symmetry.space_group_name_H-M   'P 1'
#
loop_
_entity.id
_entity.type
_entity.pdbx_description
1 polymer ?
#
loop_
_entity_poly.entity_id
_entity_poly.type
_entity_poly.pdbx_seq_one_letter_code
_entity_poly.pdbx_strand_id
1 'polypeptide(L)'
;MAVRTWSWTRIDGRNVLAVPTRTEIRLYDSDDFILLSRLAPSGHRSPVAFVRWSAFHGKLASLSAELLLVHAPQRDPSERGRVHFAPVCSFRLDAPVRALAFSRSADELLFCGPKAGVGKLNVRSQNQIEDQAQIIWETQMESCDLAKYSPSAFVFATLKMKETHVKVWRMHRTLGEPDANQRLERVETLTHPDPVVYFSWKPSTTQWHSALETDGTRKAQWFEPARILLTCTVAKTVRIWTESGEGGGGVSFMPVLVFEPTYLIDNVRWVMSKNRNISDENFQVVNDVHDKHADWISGVDQSGILRLWRVVGLLSSTPSVEETTLQIKVNGEDDRQQRGKPANVAVRLGEVCVMAYFSQNYFGMPSKLGIVLQRADHIMMSFHVAVA
;
A
#
# COMPACT_ATOMS: atom_id res chain seq x y z
N MET A 1 0.05 -10.63 13.44
CA MET A 1 0.50 -10.59 12.03
C MET A 1 1.94 -10.10 12.03
N ALA A 2 2.86 -10.79 11.36
CA ALA A 2 4.25 -10.31 11.23
C ALA A 2 4.26 -9.06 10.33
N VAL A 3 4.99 -8.02 10.71
CA VAL A 3 5.10 -6.80 9.89
C VAL A 3 5.93 -7.14 8.64
N ARG A 4 5.38 -6.95 7.45
CA ARG A 4 6.10 -7.14 6.19
C ARG A 4 7.39 -6.32 6.19
N THR A 5 8.55 -6.97 6.14
CA THR A 5 9.85 -6.28 6.24
C THR A 5 10.28 -5.63 4.93
N TRP A 6 9.84 -6.19 3.81
CA TRP A 6 10.11 -5.70 2.47
C TRP A 6 8.96 -4.83 1.92
N SER A 7 9.24 -4.13 0.84
CA SER A 7 8.23 -3.45 0.04
C SER A 7 8.62 -3.54 -1.43
N TRP A 8 7.62 -3.48 -2.29
CA TRP A 8 7.83 -3.35 -3.73
C TRP A 8 7.21 -2.04 -4.23
N THR A 9 7.64 -1.60 -5.40
CA THR A 9 7.02 -0.51 -6.17
C THR A 9 7.37 -0.66 -7.63
N ARG A 10 6.83 0.21 -8.49
CA ARG A 10 7.18 0.28 -9.90
C ARG A 10 8.02 1.52 -10.17
N ILE A 11 9.19 1.34 -10.76
CA ILE A 11 10.10 2.43 -11.16
C ILE A 11 10.46 2.20 -12.62
N ASP A 12 10.20 3.19 -13.48
CA ASP A 12 10.55 3.17 -14.92
C ASP A 12 10.17 1.88 -15.64
N GLY A 13 8.98 1.37 -15.33
CA GLY A 13 8.45 0.18 -15.98
C GLY A 13 8.95 -1.17 -15.41
N ARG A 14 9.81 -1.15 -14.39
CA ARG A 14 10.28 -2.34 -13.66
C ARG A 14 9.63 -2.46 -12.30
N ASN A 15 9.45 -3.68 -11.83
CA ASN A 15 8.96 -3.96 -10.50
C ASN A 15 10.16 -4.09 -9.56
N VAL A 16 10.35 -3.11 -8.68
CA VAL A 16 11.54 -3.04 -7.83
C VAL A 16 11.17 -3.46 -6.40
N LEU A 17 11.80 -4.53 -5.95
CA LEU A 17 11.67 -5.09 -4.61
C LEU A 17 12.80 -4.57 -3.71
N ALA A 18 12.46 -3.89 -2.62
CA ALA A 18 13.42 -3.50 -1.59
C ALA A 18 13.37 -4.49 -0.43
N VAL A 19 14.52 -5.12 -0.17
CA VAL A 19 14.69 -6.11 0.91
C VAL A 19 15.76 -5.61 1.87
N PRO A 20 15.40 -5.30 3.14
CA PRO A 20 16.39 -4.94 4.14
C PRO A 20 17.22 -6.16 4.55
N THR A 21 18.50 -5.91 4.82
CA THR A 21 19.40 -6.84 5.51
C THR A 21 19.86 -6.21 6.82
N ARG A 22 20.85 -6.79 7.50
CA ARG A 22 21.40 -6.20 8.73
C ARG A 22 22.10 -4.85 8.50
N THR A 23 22.75 -4.64 7.35
CA THR A 23 23.63 -3.48 7.11
C THR A 23 23.31 -2.70 5.84
N GLU A 24 22.64 -3.33 4.88
CA GLU A 24 22.31 -2.77 3.57
C GLU A 24 20.85 -3.01 3.22
N ILE A 25 20.33 -2.24 2.26
CA ILE A 25 19.04 -2.50 1.63
C ILE A 25 19.31 -2.90 0.18
N ARG A 26 18.85 -4.08 -0.21
CA ARG A 26 19.04 -4.61 -1.56
C ARG A 26 17.81 -4.33 -2.42
N LEU A 27 18.04 -3.84 -3.63
CA LEU A 27 17.01 -3.59 -4.63
C LEU A 27 17.09 -4.67 -5.69
N TYR A 28 16.05 -5.48 -5.83
CA TYR A 28 15.93 -6.53 -6.85
C TYR A 28 14.86 -6.16 -7.87
N ASP A 29 15.04 -6.62 -9.10
CA ASP A 29 13.91 -6.75 -10.02
C ASP A 29 13.05 -7.92 -9.53
N SER A 30 11.75 -7.72 -9.30
CA SER A 30 10.89 -8.81 -8.84
C SER A 30 10.57 -9.81 -9.94
N ASP A 31 10.85 -9.48 -11.21
CA ASP A 31 10.49 -10.37 -12.31
C ASP A 31 11.46 -11.56 -12.41
N ASP A 32 12.76 -11.34 -12.17
CA ASP A 32 13.82 -12.35 -12.27
C ASP A 32 14.77 -12.42 -11.05
N PHE A 33 14.53 -11.60 -10.02
CA PHE A 33 15.39 -11.44 -8.83
C PHE A 33 16.83 -11.02 -9.13
N ILE A 34 17.09 -10.36 -10.27
CA ILE A 34 18.37 -9.72 -10.52
C ILE A 34 18.56 -8.57 -9.54
N LEU A 35 19.71 -8.52 -8.89
CA LEU A 35 20.09 -7.41 -8.04
C LEU A 35 20.36 -6.18 -8.89
N LEU A 36 19.54 -5.14 -8.72
CA LEU A 36 19.64 -3.86 -9.44
C LEU A 36 20.61 -2.90 -8.74
N SER A 37 20.51 -2.79 -7.42
CA SER A 37 21.33 -1.86 -6.63
C SER A 37 21.40 -2.23 -5.15
N ARG A 38 22.33 -1.59 -4.43
CA ARG A 38 22.50 -1.70 -2.97
C ARG A 38 22.56 -0.30 -2.38
N LEU A 39 21.77 -0.05 -1.34
CA LEU A 39 21.98 1.08 -0.45
C LEU A 39 22.91 0.61 0.68
N ALA A 40 24.21 0.82 0.46
CA ALA A 40 25.29 0.40 1.34
C ALA A 40 26.34 1.54 1.47
N PRO A 41 26.63 2.01 2.70
CA PRO A 41 25.92 1.70 3.93
C PRO A 41 24.46 2.17 3.87
N SER A 42 23.55 1.48 4.56
CA SER A 42 22.13 1.88 4.63
C SER A 42 21.89 3.19 5.41
N GLY A 43 22.93 3.74 6.04
CA GLY A 43 22.84 4.88 6.96
C GLY A 43 22.36 4.51 8.38
N HIS A 44 21.87 3.29 8.60
CA HIS A 44 21.46 2.82 9.92
C HIS A 44 22.63 2.24 10.72
N ARG A 45 22.65 2.50 12.03
CA ARG A 45 23.59 1.87 12.99
C ARG A 45 23.07 0.54 13.52
N SER A 46 21.76 0.34 13.47
CA SER A 46 21.06 -0.86 13.92
C SER A 46 20.39 -1.57 12.74
N PRO A 47 20.11 -2.89 12.83
CA PRO A 47 19.45 -3.62 11.74
C PRO A 47 18.16 -2.95 11.26
N VAL A 48 17.99 -2.89 9.94
CA VAL A 48 16.78 -2.32 9.32
C VAL A 48 15.63 -3.30 9.54
N ALA A 49 14.63 -2.87 10.32
CA ALA A 49 13.46 -3.66 10.68
C ALA A 49 12.52 -3.84 9.48
N PHE A 50 12.21 -2.77 8.76
CA PHE A 50 11.45 -2.83 7.52
C PHE A 50 11.64 -1.59 6.64
N VAL A 51 11.24 -1.70 5.37
CA VAL A 51 11.29 -0.63 4.38
C VAL A 51 9.94 -0.39 3.71
N ARG A 52 9.68 0.82 3.21
CA ARG A 52 8.45 1.19 2.49
C ARG A 52 8.78 2.07 1.30
N TRP A 53 8.23 1.71 0.15
CA TRP A 53 8.30 2.55 -1.04
C TRP A 53 7.18 3.58 -1.05
N SER A 54 7.46 4.75 -1.64
CA SER A 54 6.41 5.61 -2.17
C SER A 54 5.88 5.04 -3.48
N ALA A 55 4.59 5.25 -3.75
CA ALA A 55 3.92 4.66 -4.90
C ALA A 55 4.39 5.25 -6.24
N PHE A 56 4.72 6.55 -6.29
CA PHE A 56 4.93 7.28 -7.55
C PHE A 56 6.31 7.94 -7.69
N HIS A 57 6.94 8.35 -6.59
CA HIS A 57 8.18 9.14 -6.64
C HIS A 57 9.44 8.31 -6.41
N GLY A 58 9.29 6.99 -6.28
CA GLY A 58 10.40 6.10 -6.01
C GLY A 58 11.20 6.48 -4.77
N LYS A 59 10.60 7.11 -3.74
CA LYS A 59 11.28 7.34 -2.45
C LYS A 59 11.20 6.07 -1.61
N LEU A 60 12.24 5.78 -0.84
CA LEU A 60 12.34 4.60 0.00
C LEU A 60 12.57 5.01 1.46
N ALA A 61 11.58 4.77 2.31
CA ALA A 61 11.73 4.90 3.76
C ALA A 61 12.26 3.59 4.34
N SER A 62 13.21 3.68 5.25
CA SER A 62 13.78 2.56 6.01
C SER A 62 13.75 2.87 7.50
N LEU A 63 13.41 1.86 8.29
CA LEU A 63 13.23 1.98 9.73
C LEU A 63 14.17 1.02 10.46
N SER A 64 14.87 1.53 11.47
CA SER A 64 15.61 0.76 12.47
C SER A 64 15.09 1.07 13.87
N ALA A 65 15.68 0.49 14.92
CA ALA A 65 15.25 0.73 16.29
C ALA A 65 15.31 2.21 16.73
N GLU A 66 16.25 2.99 16.18
CA GLU A 66 16.57 4.35 16.64
C GLU A 66 16.37 5.41 15.56
N LEU A 67 16.29 4.99 14.29
CA LEU A 67 16.38 5.90 13.16
C LEU A 67 15.44 5.48 12.04
N LEU A 68 14.72 6.48 11.53
CA LEU A 68 14.03 6.47 10.26
C LEU A 68 14.87 7.25 9.25
N LEU A 69 15.08 6.67 8.08
CA LEU A 69 15.76 7.33 6.95
C LEU A 69 14.87 7.29 5.71
N VAL A 70 14.90 8.34 4.91
CA VAL A 70 14.27 8.37 3.59
C VAL A 70 15.35 8.61 2.55
N HIS A 71 15.42 7.70 1.59
CA HIS A 71 16.25 7.80 0.40
C HIS A 71 15.40 8.22 -0.79
N ALA A 72 15.92 9.11 -1.63
CA ALA A 72 15.28 9.52 -2.87
C ALA A 72 16.22 9.31 -4.07
N PRO A 73 15.66 9.07 -5.26
CA PRO A 73 16.45 8.98 -6.49
C PRO A 73 17.07 10.34 -6.81
N GLN A 74 18.37 10.36 -7.00
CA GLN A 74 19.16 11.50 -7.44
C GLN A 74 19.76 11.18 -8.81
N ARG A 75 19.68 12.14 -9.72
CA ARG A 75 20.34 12.06 -11.03
C ARG A 75 21.67 12.78 -10.91
N ASP A 76 22.74 12.10 -11.23
CA ASP A 76 24.04 12.75 -11.39
C ASP A 76 24.04 13.48 -12.74
N PRO A 77 24.24 14.82 -12.79
CA PRO A 77 24.33 15.56 -14.03
C PRO A 77 25.49 15.09 -14.93
N SER A 78 26.53 14.51 -14.33
CA SER A 78 27.74 14.04 -15.02
C SER A 78 27.62 12.61 -15.57
N GLU A 79 26.88 11.73 -14.88
CA GLU A 79 26.62 10.35 -15.33
C GLU A 79 25.25 10.23 -16.01
N ARG A 80 25.21 10.48 -17.33
CA ARG A 80 23.98 10.28 -18.13
C ARG A 80 23.44 8.85 -17.95
N GLY A 81 22.21 8.75 -17.45
CA GLY A 81 21.45 7.50 -17.39
C GLY A 81 21.60 6.69 -16.09
N ARG A 82 22.35 7.18 -15.09
CA ARG A 82 22.42 6.55 -13.77
C ARG A 82 21.64 7.32 -12.72
N VAL A 83 20.80 6.61 -11.98
CA VAL A 83 20.08 7.10 -10.81
C VAL A 83 20.68 6.41 -9.59
N HIS A 84 21.14 7.20 -8.62
CA HIS A 84 21.55 6.69 -7.32
C HIS A 84 20.53 7.11 -6.28
N PHE A 85 20.49 6.39 -5.15
CA PHE A 85 19.61 6.72 -4.04
C PHE A 85 20.40 7.41 -2.95
N ALA A 86 20.10 8.68 -2.68
CA ALA A 86 20.75 9.45 -1.62
C ALA A 86 19.79 9.64 -0.44
N PRO A 87 20.29 9.66 0.81
CA PRO A 87 19.48 10.07 1.95
C PRO A 87 19.07 11.53 1.78
N VAL A 88 17.77 11.80 1.92
CA VAL A 88 17.21 13.16 1.82
C VAL A 88 16.57 13.63 3.11
N CYS A 89 16.36 12.72 4.05
CA CYS A 89 15.66 13.01 5.30
C CYS A 89 15.99 11.93 6.33
N SER A 90 16.20 12.35 7.59
CA SER A 90 16.44 11.46 8.71
C SER A 90 15.60 11.87 9.91
N PHE A 91 15.15 10.92 10.73
CA PHE A 91 14.38 11.22 11.93
C PHE A 91 14.75 10.25 13.04
N ARG A 92 15.14 10.79 14.20
CA ARG A 92 15.46 9.99 15.38
C ARG A 92 14.19 9.61 16.10
N LEU A 93 14.11 8.36 16.52
CA LEU A 93 12.92 7.80 17.14
C LEU A 93 13.05 7.88 18.66
N ASP A 94 12.14 8.61 19.30
CA ASP A 94 12.00 8.62 20.75
C ASP A 94 11.12 7.45 21.26
N ALA A 95 10.38 6.81 20.34
CA ALA A 95 9.53 5.68 20.63
C ALA A 95 9.47 4.67 19.47
N PRO A 96 9.18 3.38 19.73
CA PRO A 96 9.09 2.37 18.68
C PRO A 96 7.94 2.63 17.69
N VAL A 97 8.27 2.71 16.40
CA VAL A 97 7.34 2.81 15.28
C VAL A 97 7.03 1.41 14.72
N ARG A 98 5.76 1.16 14.37
CA ARG A 98 5.25 -0.11 13.83
C ARG A 98 4.88 -0.05 12.35
N ALA A 99 4.48 1.11 11.85
CA ALA A 99 4.13 1.28 10.45
C ALA A 99 4.59 2.62 9.89
N LEU A 100 4.88 2.60 8.58
CA LEU A 100 5.20 3.77 7.76
C LEU A 100 4.35 3.74 6.49
N ALA A 101 3.87 4.91 6.06
CA ALA A 101 3.16 5.06 4.80
C ALA A 101 3.42 6.43 4.19
N PHE A 102 3.87 6.46 2.94
CA PHE A 102 4.00 7.73 2.21
C PHE A 102 2.61 8.26 1.83
N SER A 103 2.46 9.58 1.85
CA SER A 103 1.36 10.23 1.15
C SER A 103 1.51 10.01 -0.36
N ARG A 104 0.44 10.27 -1.11
CA ARG A 104 0.45 10.10 -2.57
C ARG A 104 1.55 10.91 -3.27
N SER A 105 1.83 12.13 -2.81
CA SER A 105 2.92 12.97 -3.32
C SER A 105 4.31 12.58 -2.83
N ALA A 106 4.40 11.64 -1.88
CA ALA A 106 5.63 11.27 -1.20
C ALA A 106 6.36 12.43 -0.50
N ASP A 107 5.66 13.52 -0.20
CA ASP A 107 6.19 14.67 0.56
C ASP A 107 5.90 14.56 2.05
N GLU A 108 4.96 13.69 2.43
CA GLU A 108 4.66 13.38 3.82
C GLU A 108 4.88 11.89 4.06
N LEU A 109 5.36 11.56 5.25
CA LEU A 109 5.47 10.19 5.73
C LEU A 109 4.68 10.05 7.02
N LEU A 110 3.61 9.27 6.96
CA LEU A 110 2.82 8.88 8.12
C LEU A 110 3.55 7.77 8.87
N PHE A 111 3.70 7.94 10.18
CA PHE A 111 4.20 6.92 11.09
C PHE A 111 3.17 6.64 12.18
N CYS A 112 3.22 5.43 12.73
CA CYS A 112 2.48 5.13 13.95
C CYS A 112 3.18 4.08 14.80
N GLY A 113 2.88 4.07 16.09
CA GLY A 113 3.27 3.01 17.01
C GLY A 113 2.52 3.08 18.35
N PRO A 114 2.51 1.99 19.14
CA PRO A 114 1.76 1.95 20.40
C PRO A 114 2.15 3.04 21.41
N LYS A 115 3.43 3.45 21.41
CA LYS A 115 3.96 4.55 22.24
C LYS A 115 4.28 5.81 21.44
N ALA A 116 4.54 5.66 20.14
CA ALA A 116 4.84 6.78 19.26
C ALA A 116 3.59 7.58 18.84
N GLY A 117 2.39 7.05 19.11
CA GLY A 117 1.15 7.66 18.67
C GLY A 117 0.96 7.51 17.16
N VAL A 118 0.35 8.52 16.54
CA VAL A 118 0.25 8.67 15.08
C VAL A 118 0.77 10.05 14.71
N GLY A 119 1.63 10.13 13.71
CA GLY A 119 2.18 11.42 13.27
C GLY A 119 2.62 11.44 11.82
N LYS A 120 2.90 12.63 11.32
CA LYS A 120 3.34 12.90 9.96
C LYS A 120 4.66 13.64 9.97
N LEU A 121 5.61 13.15 9.18
CA LEU A 121 6.88 13.82 8.91
C LEU A 121 6.84 14.53 7.57
N ASN A 122 7.43 15.72 7.49
CA ASN A 122 7.77 16.35 6.22
C ASN A 122 9.03 15.69 5.65
N VAL A 123 8.91 15.08 4.47
CA VAL A 123 9.99 14.36 3.79
C VAL A 123 10.24 14.91 2.37
N ARG A 124 9.89 16.18 2.16
CA ARG A 124 10.28 16.91 0.94
C ARG A 124 11.80 16.90 0.83
N SER A 125 12.31 16.68 -0.39
CA SER A 125 13.75 16.74 -0.65
C SER A 125 14.20 18.20 -0.54
N GLN A 126 14.47 18.67 0.67
CA GLN A 126 15.09 19.97 0.87
C GLN A 126 16.59 19.80 0.63
N ASN A 127 17.20 20.74 -0.10
CA ASN A 127 18.63 20.72 -0.48
C ASN A 127 19.59 20.92 0.73
N GLN A 128 19.13 20.67 1.96
CA GLN A 128 19.92 20.84 3.18
C GLN A 128 20.24 19.46 3.75
N ILE A 129 21.55 19.18 3.83
CA ILE A 129 22.14 17.85 3.95
C ILE A 129 22.05 17.26 5.38
N GLU A 130 21.54 17.99 6.38
CA GLU A 130 21.68 17.59 7.78
C GLU A 130 20.45 17.73 8.68
N ASP A 131 19.31 18.20 8.17
CA ASP A 131 18.17 18.48 9.05
C ASP A 131 17.32 17.25 9.35
N GLN A 132 17.01 17.07 10.63
CA GLN A 132 16.02 16.10 11.07
C GLN A 132 14.66 16.45 10.47
N ALA A 133 13.93 15.43 10.01
CA ALA A 133 12.57 15.56 9.52
C ALA A 133 11.71 16.26 10.56
N GLN A 134 11.00 17.30 10.15
CA GLN A 134 10.07 17.97 11.04
C GLN A 134 8.77 17.16 11.15
N ILE A 135 8.32 16.91 12.37
CA ILE A 135 6.95 16.46 12.65
C ILE A 135 6.01 17.63 12.34
N ILE A 136 5.15 17.45 11.33
CA ILE A 136 4.19 18.47 10.90
C ILE A 136 2.81 18.27 11.52
N TRP A 137 2.54 17.08 12.07
CA TRP A 137 1.34 16.77 12.83
C TRP A 137 1.55 15.52 13.66
N GLU A 138 1.03 15.47 14.88
CA GLU A 138 0.99 14.26 15.69
C GLU A 138 -0.17 14.23 16.69
N THR A 139 -0.52 13.02 17.12
CA THR A 139 -1.37 12.76 18.28
C THR A 139 -0.80 11.61 19.09
N GLN A 140 -0.45 11.89 20.34
CA GLN A 140 0.11 10.89 21.27
C GLN A 140 -0.98 10.13 22.04
N MET A 141 -2.24 10.57 21.96
CA MET A 141 -3.36 9.96 22.70
C MET A 141 -3.79 8.60 22.12
N GLU A 142 -3.34 8.27 20.91
CA GLU A 142 -3.83 7.12 20.15
C GLU A 142 -2.71 6.10 19.93
N SER A 143 -2.70 5.03 20.73
CA SER A 143 -1.88 3.86 20.44
C SER A 143 -2.34 3.21 19.14
N CYS A 144 -1.44 2.98 18.18
CA CYS A 144 -1.81 2.47 16.87
C CYS A 144 -0.79 1.44 16.36
N ASP A 145 -1.29 0.40 15.67
CA ASP A 145 -0.46 -0.67 15.09
C ASP A 145 -0.26 -0.52 13.59
N LEU A 146 -1.26 0.05 12.89
CA LEU A 146 -1.24 0.25 11.44
C LEU A 146 -1.80 1.63 11.08
N ALA A 147 -1.08 2.36 10.23
CA ALA A 147 -1.56 3.59 9.64
C ALA A 147 -1.24 3.59 8.13
N LYS A 148 -2.21 3.94 7.29
CA LYS A 148 -2.01 4.03 5.83
C LYS A 148 -2.79 5.19 5.25
N TYR A 149 -2.14 5.95 4.37
CA TYR A 149 -2.81 6.92 3.52
C TYR A 149 -3.78 6.25 2.56
N SER A 150 -4.91 6.91 2.36
CA SER A 150 -5.76 6.66 1.20
C SER A 150 -5.06 7.12 -0.09
N PRO A 151 -5.67 6.87 -1.26
CA PRO A 151 -5.32 7.56 -2.51
C PRO A 151 -5.32 9.10 -2.43
N SER A 152 -5.88 9.69 -1.38
CA SER A 152 -5.76 11.11 -1.07
C SER A 152 -4.62 11.39 -0.09
N ALA A 153 -3.89 12.49 -0.31
CA ALA A 153 -2.82 12.93 0.59
C ALA A 153 -3.31 13.42 1.96
N PHE A 154 -4.59 13.74 2.12
CA PHE A 154 -5.14 14.31 3.36
C PHE A 154 -6.08 13.38 4.12
N VAL A 155 -6.33 12.18 3.60
CA VAL A 155 -7.14 11.16 4.29
C VAL A 155 -6.29 9.93 4.54
N PHE A 156 -6.27 9.47 5.79
CA PHE A 156 -5.61 8.24 6.18
C PHE A 156 -6.47 7.46 7.17
N ALA A 157 -6.20 6.17 7.31
CA ALA A 157 -6.86 5.31 8.29
C ALA A 157 -5.85 4.73 9.27
N THR A 158 -6.32 4.47 10.47
CA THR A 158 -5.56 3.82 11.54
C THR A 158 -6.32 2.62 12.10
N LEU A 159 -5.56 1.61 12.51
CA LEU A 159 -6.08 0.43 13.19
C LEU A 159 -5.20 0.12 14.40
N LYS A 160 -5.85 -0.11 15.53
CA LYS A 160 -5.29 -0.80 16.68
C LYS A 160 -5.76 -2.24 16.66
N MET A 161 -4.81 -3.16 16.69
CA MET A 161 -5.10 -4.59 16.60
C MET A 161 -5.95 -5.04 17.79
N LYS A 162 -6.83 -6.02 17.54
CA LYS A 162 -7.81 -6.56 18.50
C LYS A 162 -8.96 -5.63 18.84
N GLU A 163 -9.06 -4.45 18.21
CA GLU A 163 -10.22 -3.58 18.33
C GLU A 163 -11.19 -3.76 17.16
N THR A 164 -12.46 -3.44 17.40
CA THR A 164 -13.56 -3.51 16.43
C THR A 164 -13.69 -2.24 15.60
N HIS A 165 -12.75 -1.31 15.72
CA HIS A 165 -12.84 0.02 15.12
C HIS A 165 -11.66 0.29 14.17
N VAL A 166 -11.97 0.87 13.02
CA VAL A 166 -10.99 1.53 12.15
C VAL A 166 -11.31 3.02 12.16
N LYS A 167 -10.33 3.87 12.48
CA LYS A 167 -10.53 5.32 12.46
C LYS A 167 -10.06 5.88 11.12
N VAL A 168 -10.88 6.69 10.48
CA VAL A 168 -10.54 7.44 9.27
C VAL A 168 -10.36 8.91 9.65
N TRP A 169 -9.18 9.43 9.38
CA TRP A 169 -8.76 10.77 9.73
C TRP A 169 -8.77 11.62 8.48
N ARG A 170 -9.45 12.77 8.55
CA ARG A 170 -9.42 13.80 7.52
C ARG A 170 -8.70 15.01 8.05
N MET A 171 -7.60 15.34 7.40
CA MET A 171 -6.94 16.62 7.59
C MET A 171 -7.71 17.68 6.80
N HIS A 172 -7.76 18.87 7.37
CA HIS A 172 -8.32 20.04 6.72
C HIS A 172 -7.58 20.31 5.42
N ARG A 173 -8.30 20.81 4.43
CA ARG A 173 -7.73 21.26 3.17
C ARG A 173 -8.30 22.61 2.81
N THR A 174 -7.43 23.59 2.71
CA THR A 174 -7.70 24.81 1.95
C THR A 174 -7.08 24.61 0.57
N LEU A 175 -7.86 24.75 -0.50
CA LEU A 175 -7.36 24.62 -1.87
C LEU A 175 -6.41 25.79 -2.18
N GLY A 176 -5.23 25.54 -2.76
CA GLY A 176 -4.28 26.60 -3.15
C GLY A 176 -3.32 27.07 -2.06
N GLU A 177 -3.48 26.58 -0.83
CA GLU A 177 -2.53 26.80 0.26
C GLU A 177 -1.93 25.44 0.64
N PRO A 178 -0.60 25.29 0.72
CA PRO A 178 -0.06 24.18 1.47
C PRO A 178 -0.65 24.29 2.88
N ASP A 179 -1.40 23.28 3.36
CA ASP A 179 -1.80 23.24 4.77
C ASP A 179 -0.56 22.99 5.62
N ALA A 180 0.23 24.04 5.80
CA ALA A 180 1.41 24.10 6.63
C ALA A 180 1.05 23.82 8.10
N ASN A 181 -0.22 24.00 8.47
CA ASN A 181 -0.71 23.80 9.83
C ASN A 181 -1.23 22.38 10.06
N GLN A 182 -1.36 21.55 9.01
CA GLN A 182 -1.82 20.14 9.05
C GLN A 182 -2.94 19.95 10.07
N ARG A 183 -4.03 20.69 9.94
CA ARG A 183 -5.08 20.70 10.98
C ARG A 183 -5.98 19.50 10.82
N LEU A 184 -6.36 18.87 11.94
CA LEU A 184 -7.34 17.79 11.90
C LEU A 184 -8.74 18.38 11.74
N GLU A 185 -9.46 17.98 10.70
CA GLU A 185 -10.85 18.41 10.46
C GLU A 185 -11.84 17.45 11.12
N ARG A 186 -11.69 16.15 10.85
CA ARG A 186 -12.64 15.14 11.30
C ARG A 186 -11.99 13.79 11.52
N VAL A 187 -12.48 13.06 12.52
CA VAL A 187 -12.21 11.64 12.71
C VAL A 187 -13.52 10.88 12.65
N GLU A 188 -13.57 9.87 11.80
CA GLU A 188 -14.72 8.99 11.65
C GLU A 188 -14.36 7.59 12.13
N THR A 189 -15.26 6.96 12.88
CA THR A 189 -15.03 5.62 13.45
C THR A 189 -15.88 4.59 12.71
N LEU A 190 -15.22 3.67 12.01
CA LEU A 190 -15.86 2.56 11.30
C LEU A 190 -15.97 1.36 12.23
N THR A 191 -17.19 1.03 12.64
CA THR A 191 -17.47 -0.03 13.61
C THR A 191 -17.71 -1.38 12.93
N HIS A 192 -17.14 -2.43 13.52
CA HIS A 192 -17.23 -3.81 13.06
C HIS A 192 -17.81 -4.69 14.18
N PRO A 193 -18.48 -5.81 13.85
CA PRO A 193 -18.95 -6.77 14.86
C PRO A 193 -17.78 -7.50 15.55
N ASP A 194 -16.71 -7.77 14.79
CA ASP A 194 -15.55 -8.51 15.25
C ASP A 194 -14.26 -7.67 15.15
N PRO A 195 -13.24 -7.97 15.95
CA PRO A 195 -11.95 -7.31 15.86
C PRO A 195 -11.36 -7.30 14.45
N VAL A 196 -10.90 -6.14 14.01
CA VAL A 196 -10.29 -5.95 12.69
C VAL A 196 -8.83 -6.37 12.76
N VAL A 197 -8.40 -7.23 11.83
CA VAL A 197 -7.01 -7.72 11.74
C VAL A 197 -6.20 -7.03 10.65
N TYR A 198 -6.89 -6.41 9.69
CA TYR A 198 -6.25 -5.81 8.52
C TYR A 198 -7.17 -4.78 7.85
N PHE A 199 -6.55 -3.76 7.25
CA PHE A 199 -7.21 -2.90 6.28
C PHE A 199 -6.29 -2.53 5.11
N SER A 200 -6.89 -2.22 3.97
CA SER A 200 -6.20 -1.71 2.79
C SER A 200 -7.06 -0.75 2.01
N TRP A 201 -6.47 0.37 1.63
CA TRP A 201 -7.06 1.24 0.63
C TRP A 201 -6.95 0.62 -0.76
N LYS A 202 -7.96 0.84 -1.59
CA LYS A 202 -7.89 0.59 -3.03
C LYS A 202 -6.81 1.52 -3.61
N PRO A 203 -5.81 1.02 -4.33
CA PRO A 203 -4.78 1.87 -4.92
C PRO A 203 -5.36 2.80 -6.00
N SER A 204 -4.79 3.99 -6.15
CA SER A 204 -5.08 4.85 -7.30
C SER A 204 -4.36 4.34 -8.54
N THR A 205 -5.06 4.29 -9.67
CA THR A 205 -4.50 3.86 -10.96
C THR A 205 -3.97 5.02 -11.81
N THR A 206 -4.11 6.26 -11.34
CA THR A 206 -3.67 7.46 -12.08
C THR A 206 -2.61 8.22 -11.29
N GLN A 207 -1.58 8.71 -11.98
CA GLN A 207 -0.63 9.65 -11.42
C GLN A 207 -1.12 11.08 -11.72
N TRP A 208 -0.92 12.01 -10.79
CA TRP A 208 -1.28 13.42 -11.03
C TRP A 208 -0.07 14.18 -11.55
N HIS A 209 -0.24 14.87 -12.68
CA HIS A 209 0.70 15.84 -13.20
C HIS A 209 -0.08 17.15 -13.45
N SER A 210 -0.04 18.11 -12.53
CA SER A 210 -0.46 19.49 -12.83
C SER A 210 0.43 20.50 -12.11
N ALA A 211 0.85 21.52 -12.85
CA ALA A 211 1.60 22.68 -12.38
C ALA A 211 0.70 23.89 -12.04
N LEU A 212 -0.63 23.74 -12.10
CA LEU A 212 -1.59 24.84 -11.95
C LEU A 212 -2.76 24.39 -11.06
N GLU A 213 -2.75 24.88 -9.82
CA GLU A 213 -3.90 24.90 -8.92
C GLU A 213 -4.89 25.97 -9.42
N THR A 214 -5.94 25.57 -10.16
CA THR A 214 -6.88 26.52 -10.76
C THR A 214 -8.02 26.90 -9.82
N ASP A 215 -7.89 28.10 -9.27
CA ASP A 215 -8.84 29.12 -8.77
C ASP A 215 -10.05 28.79 -7.87
N GLY A 216 -10.36 27.53 -7.54
CA GLY A 216 -11.19 27.17 -6.39
C GLY A 216 -12.62 27.73 -6.36
N THR A 217 -13.13 28.33 -7.44
CA THR A 217 -14.51 28.84 -7.50
C THR A 217 -15.54 27.77 -7.88
N ARG A 218 -15.07 26.57 -8.27
CA ARG A 218 -15.91 25.38 -8.47
C ARG A 218 -15.24 24.14 -7.88
N LYS A 219 -16.06 23.21 -7.36
CA LYS A 219 -15.62 21.87 -6.94
C LYS A 219 -14.81 21.27 -8.10
N ALA A 220 -13.52 21.01 -7.91
CA ALA A 220 -12.70 20.35 -8.92
C ALA A 220 -13.33 18.98 -9.21
N GLN A 221 -14.09 18.87 -10.30
CA GLN A 221 -14.72 17.62 -10.72
C GLN A 221 -13.69 16.62 -11.27
N TRP A 222 -12.43 17.02 -11.45
CA TRP A 222 -11.48 16.25 -12.23
C TRP A 222 -10.38 15.68 -11.33
N PHE A 223 -10.80 14.58 -10.68
CA PHE A 223 -10.05 13.43 -10.14
C PHE A 223 -9.44 13.51 -8.73
N GLU A 224 -10.29 13.64 -7.69
CA GLU A 224 -9.98 12.98 -6.42
C GLU A 224 -10.29 11.48 -6.57
N PRO A 225 -9.32 10.57 -6.43
CA PRO A 225 -9.57 9.14 -6.56
C PRO A 225 -10.57 8.69 -5.50
N ALA A 226 -11.48 7.80 -5.89
CA ALA A 226 -12.43 7.19 -4.98
C ALA A 226 -11.71 6.58 -3.77
N ARG A 227 -12.10 7.00 -2.57
CA ARG A 227 -11.55 6.50 -1.31
C ARG A 227 -12.31 5.24 -0.93
N ILE A 228 -11.82 4.11 -1.40
CA ILE A 228 -12.42 2.80 -1.14
C ILE A 228 -11.52 2.05 -0.16
N LEU A 229 -12.10 1.64 0.97
CA LEU A 229 -11.40 0.96 2.05
C LEU A 229 -11.90 -0.48 2.17
N LEU A 230 -10.97 -1.43 2.18
CA LEU A 230 -11.24 -2.83 2.52
C LEU A 230 -10.80 -3.08 3.96
N THR A 231 -11.65 -3.72 4.74
CA THR A 231 -11.32 -4.22 6.08
C THR A 231 -11.58 -5.72 6.17
N CYS A 232 -10.82 -6.40 7.02
CA CYS A 232 -10.98 -7.83 7.29
C CYS A 232 -10.93 -8.08 8.80
N THR A 233 -11.87 -8.86 9.31
CA THR A 233 -12.00 -9.18 10.74
C THR A 233 -11.33 -10.52 11.09
N VAL A 234 -11.20 -10.80 12.40
CA VAL A 234 -10.77 -12.12 12.91
C VAL A 234 -11.70 -13.25 12.45
N ALA A 235 -13.00 -12.96 12.29
CA ALA A 235 -14.02 -13.86 11.77
C ALA A 235 -13.96 -14.03 10.24
N LYS A 236 -12.97 -13.43 9.58
CA LYS A 236 -12.75 -13.49 8.12
C LYS A 236 -13.82 -12.80 7.27
N THR A 237 -14.72 -12.06 7.90
CA THR A 237 -15.63 -11.16 7.20
C THR A 237 -14.85 -10.04 6.52
N VAL A 238 -15.06 -9.89 5.21
CA VAL A 238 -14.50 -8.81 4.39
C VAL A 238 -15.57 -7.75 4.21
N ARG A 239 -15.21 -6.49 4.44
CA ARG A 239 -16.10 -5.35 4.27
C ARG A 239 -15.45 -4.28 3.41
N ILE A 240 -16.21 -3.73 2.48
CA ILE A 240 -15.79 -2.63 1.60
C ILE A 240 -16.59 -1.40 1.98
N TRP A 241 -15.87 -0.31 2.24
CA TRP A 241 -16.41 0.99 2.62
C TRP A 241 -16.12 2.00 1.52
N THR A 242 -17.12 2.83 1.21
CA THR A 242 -16.97 3.95 0.26
C THR A 242 -17.54 5.21 0.86
N GLU A 243 -17.10 6.34 0.32
CA GLU A 243 -17.67 7.64 0.63
C GLU A 243 -19.09 7.77 0.07
N SER A 244 -20.04 8.15 0.92
CA SER A 244 -21.39 8.56 0.55
C SER A 244 -21.61 10.01 0.96
N GLY A 245 -22.25 10.79 0.10
CA GLY A 245 -22.67 12.15 0.41
C GLY A 245 -24.13 12.15 0.86
N GLU A 246 -24.39 12.18 2.16
CA GLU A 246 -25.75 12.46 2.65
C GLU A 246 -25.98 13.97 2.75
N GLY A 247 -27.15 14.41 2.29
CA GLY A 247 -27.51 15.82 2.16
C GLY A 247 -27.39 16.58 3.48
N GLY A 248 -26.43 17.52 3.53
CA GLY A 248 -26.30 18.52 4.60
C GLY A 248 -25.26 18.24 5.68
N GLY A 249 -24.72 17.01 5.81
CA GLY A 249 -23.84 16.60 6.93
C GLY A 249 -22.38 16.31 6.59
N GLY A 250 -21.98 16.46 5.32
CA GLY A 250 -20.64 16.10 4.84
C GLY A 250 -20.54 14.65 4.37
N VAL A 251 -19.39 14.26 3.81
CA VAL A 251 -19.16 12.93 3.24
C VAL A 251 -18.85 11.93 4.36
N SER A 252 -19.52 10.78 4.46
CA SER A 252 -19.24 9.71 5.44
C SER A 252 -18.89 8.39 4.76
N PHE A 253 -18.21 7.49 5.44
CA PHE A 253 -17.90 6.15 4.96
C PHE A 253 -19.04 5.19 5.30
N MET A 254 -19.67 4.63 4.26
CA MET A 254 -20.73 3.66 4.40
C MET A 254 -20.25 2.28 3.89
N PRO A 255 -20.66 1.18 4.53
CA PRO A 255 -20.36 -0.15 4.03
C PRO A 255 -21.24 -0.43 2.81
N VAL A 256 -20.62 -0.69 1.68
CA VAL A 256 -21.34 -1.01 0.42
C VAL A 256 -21.36 -2.50 0.13
N LEU A 257 -20.39 -3.25 0.66
CA LEU A 257 -20.31 -4.69 0.46
C LEU A 257 -19.78 -5.36 1.73
N VAL A 258 -20.43 -6.46 2.12
CA VAL A 258 -19.98 -7.35 3.20
C VAL A 258 -20.12 -8.77 2.68
N PHE A 259 -19.05 -9.54 2.77
CA PHE A 259 -19.07 -10.94 2.38
C PHE A 259 -18.10 -11.76 3.22
N GLU A 260 -18.37 -13.06 3.27
CA GLU A 260 -17.51 -14.04 3.90
C GLU A 260 -16.96 -14.96 2.81
N PRO A 261 -15.64 -15.04 2.62
CA PRO A 261 -15.07 -15.95 1.65
C PRO A 261 -15.45 -17.40 1.97
N THR A 262 -15.67 -18.21 0.93
CA THR A 262 -16.04 -19.64 1.04
C THR A 262 -15.06 -20.45 1.90
N TYR A 263 -13.78 -20.05 1.90
CA TYR A 263 -12.70 -20.69 2.65
C TYR A 263 -12.14 -19.74 3.71
N LEU A 264 -11.41 -20.28 4.68
CA LEU A 264 -10.68 -19.45 5.64
C LEU A 264 -9.48 -18.78 4.95
N ILE A 265 -9.66 -17.52 4.55
CA ILE A 265 -8.68 -16.73 3.82
C ILE A 265 -7.83 -15.85 4.75
N ASP A 266 -6.53 -15.85 4.50
CA ASP A 266 -5.55 -14.91 5.04
C ASP A 266 -5.06 -13.95 3.93
N ASN A 267 -4.43 -12.84 4.34
CA ASN A 267 -3.83 -11.87 3.41
C ASN A 267 -4.82 -11.29 2.36
N VAL A 268 -6.08 -11.04 2.75
CA VAL A 268 -7.07 -10.40 1.86
C VAL A 268 -6.62 -8.99 1.48
N ARG A 269 -6.36 -8.74 0.19
CA ARG A 269 -5.80 -7.48 -0.32
C ARG A 269 -6.35 -7.12 -1.70
N TRP A 270 -6.41 -5.82 -1.98
CA TRP A 270 -6.59 -5.34 -3.34
C TRP A 270 -5.47 -5.85 -4.24
N VAL A 271 -5.85 -6.38 -5.40
CA VAL A 271 -4.91 -6.70 -6.47
C VAL A 271 -4.49 -5.38 -7.11
N MET A 272 -3.18 -5.14 -7.14
CA MET A 272 -2.66 -3.94 -7.78
C MET A 272 -2.77 -4.10 -9.30
N SER A 273 -3.48 -3.21 -9.96
CA SER A 273 -3.41 -3.13 -11.42
C SER A 273 -2.03 -2.61 -11.81
N LYS A 274 -1.41 -3.23 -12.81
CA LYS A 274 -0.28 -2.61 -13.50
C LYS A 274 -0.80 -1.38 -14.23
N ASN A 275 -0.49 -0.18 -13.71
CA ASN A 275 -0.78 1.04 -14.42
C ASN A 275 -0.14 0.98 -15.82
N ARG A 276 -0.97 1.33 -16.79
CA ARG A 276 -0.66 1.52 -18.20
C ARG A 276 0.63 2.33 -18.30
N ASN A 277 1.46 2.02 -19.30
CA ASN A 277 2.65 2.81 -19.56
C ASN A 277 2.29 4.31 -19.65
N ILE A 278 3.26 5.16 -19.31
CA ILE A 278 3.26 6.63 -19.51
C ILE A 278 2.75 7.03 -20.92
N SER A 279 2.80 6.13 -21.90
CA SER A 279 2.25 6.34 -23.24
C SER A 279 0.71 6.46 -23.32
N ASP A 280 -0.05 5.86 -22.40
CA ASP A 280 -1.53 5.97 -22.40
C ASP A 280 -2.02 7.27 -21.73
N GLU A 281 -1.17 7.99 -21.00
CA GLU A 281 -1.49 9.33 -20.48
C GLU A 281 -1.58 10.39 -21.60
N ASN A 282 -1.02 10.08 -22.78
CA ASN A 282 -1.08 10.93 -23.98
C ASN A 282 -2.26 10.60 -24.91
N PHE A 283 -2.95 9.48 -24.71
CA PHE A 283 -4.10 9.10 -25.53
C PHE A 283 -5.36 9.14 -24.68
N GLN A 284 -6.08 10.26 -24.82
CA GLN A 284 -7.42 10.58 -24.33
C GLN A 284 -7.99 9.59 -23.31
N VAL A 285 -8.08 10.07 -22.07
CA VAL A 285 -9.00 9.67 -21.00
C VAL A 285 -10.09 8.75 -21.55
N VAL A 286 -9.86 7.44 -21.44
CA VAL A 286 -10.93 6.47 -21.66
C VAL A 286 -11.94 6.82 -20.57
N ASN A 287 -13.04 7.46 -20.97
CA ASN A 287 -14.14 7.79 -20.09
C ASN A 287 -14.43 6.57 -19.21
N ASP A 288 -14.28 6.74 -17.89
CA ASP A 288 -14.68 5.76 -16.90
C ASP A 288 -16.18 5.49 -17.12
N VAL A 289 -16.51 4.51 -17.95
CA VAL A 289 -17.85 3.94 -18.00
C VAL A 289 -17.93 3.08 -16.75
N HIS A 290 -18.42 3.70 -15.67
CA HIS A 290 -18.44 3.20 -14.30
C HIS A 290 -19.07 1.80 -14.16
N ASP A 291 -19.82 1.32 -15.16
CA ASP A 291 -20.53 0.03 -15.14
C ASP A 291 -19.74 -1.18 -15.69
N LYS A 292 -18.53 -1.01 -16.27
CA LYS A 292 -17.78 -2.14 -16.86
C LYS A 292 -16.41 -2.43 -16.23
N HIS A 293 -15.95 -1.60 -15.29
CA HIS A 293 -14.68 -1.82 -14.60
C HIS A 293 -14.87 -2.71 -13.38
N ALA A 294 -14.23 -3.88 -13.40
CA ALA A 294 -14.19 -4.78 -12.26
C ALA A 294 -12.91 -4.54 -11.46
N ASP A 295 -13.06 -4.40 -10.15
CA ASP A 295 -11.95 -4.40 -9.21
C ASP A 295 -11.64 -5.83 -8.77
N TRP A 296 -10.45 -6.03 -8.20
CA TRP A 296 -9.95 -7.35 -7.87
C TRP A 296 -9.40 -7.41 -6.46
N ILE A 297 -9.79 -8.45 -5.73
CA ILE A 297 -9.30 -8.79 -4.40
C ILE A 297 -8.60 -10.15 -4.51
N SER A 298 -7.53 -10.31 -3.76
CA SER A 298 -6.78 -11.56 -3.64
C SER A 298 -6.67 -11.96 -2.18
N GLY A 299 -6.41 -13.24 -1.95
CA GLY A 299 -6.27 -13.80 -0.61
C GLY A 299 -5.85 -15.26 -0.70
N VAL A 300 -5.20 -15.75 0.33
CA VAL A 300 -4.63 -17.09 0.34
C VAL A 300 -5.29 -17.92 1.44
N ASP A 301 -5.79 -19.10 1.09
CA ASP A 301 -6.34 -20.01 2.08
C ASP A 301 -5.25 -20.71 2.92
N GLN A 302 -5.68 -21.42 3.97
CA GLN A 302 -4.77 -22.14 4.86
C GLN A 302 -3.98 -23.27 4.17
N SER A 303 -4.44 -23.72 3.00
CA SER A 303 -3.75 -24.72 2.18
C SER A 303 -2.70 -24.08 1.24
N GLY A 304 -2.55 -22.76 1.28
CA GLY A 304 -1.63 -22.02 0.44
C GLY A 304 -2.13 -21.85 -1.00
N ILE A 305 -3.44 -21.86 -1.22
CA ILE A 305 -4.03 -21.57 -2.52
C ILE A 305 -4.42 -20.09 -2.55
N LEU A 306 -3.80 -19.35 -3.47
CA LEU A 306 -4.20 -18.00 -3.83
C LEU A 306 -5.49 -18.05 -4.64
N ARG A 307 -6.48 -17.29 -4.18
CA ARG A 307 -7.79 -17.11 -4.79
C ARG A 307 -7.99 -15.65 -5.15
N LEU A 308 -8.80 -15.42 -6.17
CA LEU A 308 -9.16 -14.09 -6.65
C LEU A 308 -10.68 -13.92 -6.62
N TRP A 309 -11.10 -12.74 -6.17
CA TRP A 309 -12.47 -12.27 -6.23
C TRP A 309 -12.55 -11.07 -7.16
N ARG A 310 -13.52 -11.12 -8.07
CA ARG A 310 -13.91 -10.01 -8.92
C ARG A 310 -14.99 -9.21 -8.19
N VAL A 311 -14.79 -7.90 -8.09
CA VAL A 311 -15.72 -6.99 -7.44
C VAL A 311 -16.28 -6.06 -8.51
N VAL A 312 -17.60 -6.04 -8.66
CA VAL A 312 -18.28 -5.32 -9.73
C VAL A 312 -19.22 -4.27 -9.13
N GLY A 313 -19.23 -3.07 -9.72
CA GLY A 313 -20.19 -2.03 -9.35
C GLY A 313 -20.00 -1.46 -7.95
N LEU A 314 -18.75 -1.29 -7.47
CA LEU A 314 -18.50 -0.73 -6.12
C LEU A 314 -19.15 0.64 -5.86
N LEU A 315 -19.39 1.42 -6.91
CA LEU A 315 -20.05 2.73 -6.86
C LEU A 315 -21.47 2.69 -7.44
N SER A 316 -21.98 1.51 -7.79
CA SER A 316 -23.36 1.33 -8.25
C SER A 316 -24.30 1.04 -7.07
N SER A 317 -25.60 0.97 -7.34
CA SER A 317 -26.60 0.60 -6.34
C SER A 317 -26.58 -0.87 -5.94
N THR A 318 -25.90 -1.73 -6.71
CA THR A 318 -25.87 -3.19 -6.53
C THR A 318 -24.45 -3.75 -6.65
N PRO A 319 -23.53 -3.36 -5.73
CA PRO A 319 -22.19 -3.93 -5.69
C PRO A 319 -22.26 -5.44 -5.47
N SER A 320 -21.42 -6.19 -6.16
CA SER A 320 -21.35 -7.64 -6.04
C SER A 320 -19.91 -8.14 -6.05
N VAL A 321 -19.71 -9.33 -5.46
CA VAL A 321 -18.45 -10.05 -5.46
C VAL A 321 -18.64 -11.45 -6.02
N GLU A 322 -17.73 -11.84 -6.89
CA GLU A 322 -17.69 -13.14 -7.53
C GLU A 322 -16.34 -13.79 -7.22
N GLU A 323 -16.35 -14.94 -6.54
CA GLU A 323 -15.13 -15.77 -6.41
C GLU A 323 -14.85 -16.41 -7.77
N THR A 324 -13.64 -16.19 -8.29
CA THR A 324 -13.25 -16.78 -9.56
C THR A 324 -12.81 -18.22 -9.40
N THR A 325 -12.91 -19.00 -10.46
CA THR A 325 -12.43 -20.39 -10.49
C THR A 325 -10.90 -20.50 -10.49
N LEU A 326 -10.17 -19.37 -10.65
CA LEU A 326 -8.72 -19.35 -10.69
C LEU A 326 -8.14 -19.67 -9.30
N GLN A 327 -7.41 -20.77 -9.24
CA GLN A 327 -6.74 -21.24 -8.03
C GLN A 327 -5.25 -21.42 -8.32
N ILE A 328 -4.40 -20.71 -7.60
CA ILE A 328 -2.95 -20.75 -7.79
C ILE A 328 -2.32 -21.25 -6.49
N LYS A 329 -1.71 -22.44 -6.54
CA LYS A 329 -0.96 -22.96 -5.40
C LYS A 329 0.31 -22.13 -5.22
N VAL A 330 0.39 -21.41 -4.10
CA VAL A 330 1.49 -20.50 -3.72
C VAL A 330 2.19 -20.95 -2.45
N ASN A 331 1.97 -22.20 -1.99
CA ASN A 331 2.78 -22.75 -0.90
C ASN A 331 4.21 -23.03 -1.42
N GLY A 332 5.20 -22.77 -0.58
CA GLY A 332 6.61 -23.02 -0.89
C GLY A 332 7.08 -24.42 -0.53
N GLU A 333 6.16 -25.34 -0.27
CA GLU A 333 6.48 -26.71 0.09
C GLU A 333 6.85 -27.51 -1.15
N ASP A 334 7.90 -28.32 -1.02
CA ASP A 334 8.27 -29.28 -2.04
C ASP A 334 7.31 -30.48 -1.90
N ASP A 335 6.47 -30.74 -2.91
CA ASP A 335 5.47 -31.83 -2.91
C ASP A 335 6.09 -33.21 -2.62
N ARG A 336 7.42 -33.31 -2.74
CA ARG A 336 8.23 -34.49 -2.39
C ARG A 336 8.30 -34.78 -0.89
N GLN A 337 7.97 -33.84 0.00
CA GLN A 337 8.03 -34.04 1.45
C GLN A 337 6.86 -34.85 2.03
N GLN A 338 5.85 -35.21 1.22
CA GLN A 338 4.74 -36.07 1.66
C GLN A 338 5.13 -37.55 1.83
N ARG A 339 6.33 -37.99 1.40
CA ARG A 339 6.82 -39.36 1.64
C ARG A 339 7.81 -39.40 2.81
N GLY A 340 7.27 -39.50 4.03
CA GLY A 340 7.99 -40.13 5.15
C GLY A 340 8.75 -39.22 6.13
N LYS A 341 8.53 -37.89 6.15
CA LYS A 341 9.01 -37.04 7.25
C LYS A 341 7.85 -36.63 8.17
N PRO A 342 8.07 -36.50 9.50
CA PRO A 342 7.02 -36.11 10.43
C PRO A 342 6.43 -34.75 10.04
N ALA A 343 5.11 -34.62 10.12
CA ALA A 343 4.27 -33.51 9.65
C ALA A 343 4.53 -32.12 10.31
N ASN A 344 5.66 -31.93 10.99
CA ASN A 344 5.95 -30.78 11.85
C ASN A 344 6.86 -29.71 11.24
N VAL A 345 7.17 -29.77 9.95
CA VAL A 345 8.02 -28.74 9.28
C VAL A 345 7.34 -28.15 8.03
N ALA A 346 6.01 -28.00 8.08
CA ALA A 346 5.28 -27.25 7.08
C ALA A 346 5.60 -25.75 7.23
N VAL A 347 6.38 -25.19 6.31
CA VAL A 347 6.74 -23.76 6.35
C VAL A 347 5.55 -22.95 5.87
N ARG A 348 4.92 -22.24 6.81
CA ARG A 348 3.74 -21.42 6.53
C ARG A 348 4.07 -20.24 5.62
N LEU A 349 3.04 -19.80 4.89
CA LEU A 349 3.07 -18.55 4.17
C LEU A 349 3.14 -17.37 5.15
N GLY A 350 4.08 -16.45 4.95
CA GLY A 350 4.18 -15.23 5.73
C GLY A 350 3.36 -14.10 5.12
N GLU A 351 3.73 -13.69 3.91
CA GLU A 351 3.20 -12.51 3.22
C GLU A 351 3.07 -12.77 1.71
N VAL A 352 2.03 -12.21 1.07
CA VAL A 352 1.81 -12.28 -0.39
C VAL A 352 1.38 -10.93 -0.91
N CYS A 353 1.92 -10.56 -2.08
CA CYS A 353 1.46 -9.43 -2.87
C CYS A 353 1.19 -9.89 -4.30
N VAL A 354 0.06 -9.47 -4.85
CA VAL A 354 -0.39 -9.85 -6.20
C VAL A 354 -0.58 -8.59 -7.04
N MET A 355 -0.04 -8.63 -8.24
CA MET A 355 -0.24 -7.64 -9.28
C MET A 355 -0.94 -8.29 -10.47
N ALA A 356 -1.97 -7.63 -10.99
CA ALA A 356 -2.66 -8.06 -12.20
C ALA A 356 -2.27 -7.19 -13.40
N TYR A 357 -2.08 -7.88 -14.51
CA TYR A 357 -1.88 -7.32 -15.83
C TYR A 357 -3.22 -7.48 -16.55
N PHE A 358 -3.71 -6.42 -17.16
CA PHE A 358 -4.94 -6.45 -17.94
C PHE A 358 -4.60 -6.26 -19.41
N SER A 359 -5.37 -6.91 -20.29
CA SER A 359 -5.27 -6.66 -21.73
C SER A 359 -5.74 -5.24 -22.04
N GLN A 360 -5.13 -4.60 -23.04
CA GLN A 360 -5.58 -3.29 -23.54
C GLN A 360 -7.05 -3.30 -23.99
N ASN A 361 -7.54 -4.46 -24.42
CA ASN A 361 -8.88 -4.62 -25.00
C ASN A 361 -9.90 -5.27 -24.04
N TYR A 362 -9.46 -5.76 -22.87
CA TYR A 362 -10.33 -6.43 -21.90
C TYR A 362 -9.87 -6.18 -20.47
N PHE A 363 -10.60 -5.32 -19.76
CA PHE A 363 -10.38 -4.99 -18.35
C PHE A 363 -11.22 -5.85 -17.39
N GLY A 364 -11.99 -6.78 -17.94
CA GLY A 364 -12.89 -7.64 -17.18
C GLY A 364 -12.20 -8.76 -16.43
N MET A 365 -11.00 -9.19 -16.86
CA MET A 365 -10.18 -10.25 -16.24
C MET A 365 -8.68 -9.97 -16.45
N PRO A 366 -7.81 -10.28 -15.47
CA PRO A 366 -6.37 -10.23 -15.67
C PRO A 366 -5.92 -11.18 -16.79
N SER A 367 -4.98 -10.78 -17.63
CA SER A 367 -4.29 -11.62 -18.61
C SER A 367 -3.01 -12.25 -18.07
N LYS A 368 -2.42 -11.65 -17.03
CA LYS A 368 -1.25 -12.17 -16.33
C LYS A 368 -1.30 -11.72 -14.87
N LEU A 369 -0.68 -12.50 -13.99
CA LEU A 369 -0.45 -12.15 -12.59
C LEU A 369 1.04 -12.21 -12.28
N GLY A 370 1.53 -11.19 -11.56
CA GLY A 370 2.85 -11.19 -10.92
C GLY A 370 2.65 -11.34 -9.42
N ILE A 371 3.17 -12.40 -8.83
CA ILE A 371 2.95 -12.75 -7.43
C ILE A 371 4.30 -12.79 -6.74
N VAL A 372 4.50 -11.95 -5.72
CA VAL A 372 5.66 -12.02 -4.84
C VAL A 372 5.20 -12.53 -3.48
N LEU A 373 5.85 -13.57 -2.99
CA LEU A 373 5.55 -14.16 -1.70
C LEU A 373 6.79 -14.30 -0.83
N GLN A 374 6.55 -14.22 0.48
CA GLN A 374 7.54 -14.48 1.52
C GLN A 374 7.02 -15.60 2.43
N ARG A 375 7.82 -16.65 2.58
CA ARG A 375 7.59 -17.72 3.55
C ARG A 375 7.92 -17.26 4.99
N ALA A 376 7.41 -17.97 5.98
CA ALA A 376 7.68 -17.70 7.39
C ALA A 376 9.17 -17.82 7.77
N ASP A 377 9.96 -18.58 7.00
CA ASP A 377 11.43 -18.70 7.13
C ASP A 377 12.20 -17.65 6.30
N HIS A 378 11.53 -16.59 5.86
CA HIS A 378 12.07 -15.45 5.13
C HIS A 378 12.55 -15.72 3.70
N ILE A 379 12.30 -16.91 3.14
CA ILE A 379 12.53 -17.18 1.71
C ILE A 379 11.50 -16.39 0.89
N MET A 380 11.98 -15.67 -0.13
CA MET A 380 11.15 -14.92 -1.07
C MET A 380 11.09 -15.62 -2.42
N MET A 381 9.92 -15.63 -3.05
CA MET A 381 9.69 -16.23 -4.35
C MET A 381 8.80 -15.31 -5.20
N SER A 382 8.95 -15.40 -6.52
CA SER A 382 8.19 -14.64 -7.50
C SER A 382 7.63 -15.59 -8.54
N PHE A 383 6.36 -15.44 -8.86
CA PHE A 383 5.64 -16.26 -9.82
C PHE A 383 4.99 -15.36 -10.87
N HIS A 384 5.07 -15.81 -12.12
CA HIS A 384 4.41 -15.19 -13.26
C HIS A 384 3.41 -16.18 -13.83
N VAL A 385 2.12 -15.87 -13.67
CA VAL A 385 1.04 -16.76 -14.09
C VAL A 385 0.30 -16.10 -15.24
N ALA A 386 0.31 -16.72 -16.42
CA ALA A 386 -0.58 -16.32 -17.50
C ALA A 386 -2.00 -16.78 -17.15
N VAL A 387 -2.97 -15.90 -17.35
CA VAL A 387 -4.40 -16.18 -17.14
C VAL A 387 -5.01 -16.24 -18.53
N ALA A 388 -5.38 -17.46 -18.95
CA ALA A 388 -5.89 -17.77 -20.29
C ALA A 388 -7.39 -17.51 -20.39
#